data_AF-A0A917X332-F1
#
_entry.id   AF-A0A917X332-F1
#
_cell.length_a   1.000
_cell.length_b   1.000
_cell.length_c   1.000
_cell.angle_alpha   90.00
_cell.angle_beta   90.00
_cell.angle_gamma   90.00
#
_symmetry.space_group_name_H-M   'P 1'
#
loop_
_entity.id
_entity.type
_entity.pdbx_description
1 polymer ?
#
loop_
_entity_poly.entity_id
_entity_poly.type
_entity_poly.pdbx_seq_one_letter_code
_entity_poly.pdbx_strand_id
1 'polypeptide(L)'
;MALIVAVGALARDVFDWKIPGTASEDRQKIQIDVPESGTLSRCATLRGSAPRIKGKTLWMAHISPGGKYNFAQATYEDNGRWHATDTFGSESDVNQRFRVVVFLVAQETSSFLTGIRGASADGKPSSEYSAQALPPGATHEASLMVIRDGTRGQPHCGQLGT
;
A
#
# COMPACT_ATOMS: atom_id res chain seq x y z
N MET A 1 -34.01 -58.23 -17.53
CA MET A 1 -34.41 -56.80 -17.59
C MET A 1 -33.52 -56.04 -16.62
N ALA A 2 -33.05 -54.85 -17.02
CA ALA A 2 -32.13 -53.93 -16.33
C ALA A 2 -30.62 -54.27 -16.39
N LEU A 3 -29.99 -53.54 -17.31
CA LEU A 3 -28.58 -53.23 -17.51
C LEU A 3 -28.13 -52.21 -16.44
N ILE A 4 -27.02 -52.44 -15.74
CA ILE A 4 -26.24 -51.36 -15.10
C ILE A 4 -24.78 -51.56 -15.50
N VAL A 5 -24.31 -50.70 -16.41
CA VAL A 5 -22.91 -50.56 -16.78
C VAL A 5 -22.29 -49.57 -15.79
N ALA A 6 -21.33 -50.02 -14.99
CA ALA A 6 -20.44 -49.14 -14.23
C ALA A 6 -19.04 -49.28 -14.83
N VAL A 7 -18.66 -48.32 -15.68
CA VAL A 7 -17.28 -48.11 -16.13
C VAL A 7 -16.58 -47.34 -15.02
N GLY A 8 -15.83 -48.04 -14.17
CA GLY A 8 -14.89 -47.47 -13.21
C GLY A 8 -13.47 -47.73 -13.68
N ALA A 9 -12.78 -46.66 -14.05
CA ALA A 9 -11.52 -46.67 -14.78
C ALA A 9 -10.35 -47.27 -13.99
N LEU A 10 -9.46 -47.90 -14.75
CA LEU A 10 -8.19 -48.51 -14.36
C LEU A 10 -7.15 -47.47 -13.92
N ALA A 11 -6.40 -47.87 -12.89
CA ALA A 11 -4.97 -47.63 -12.66
C ALA A 11 -4.44 -46.18 -12.69
N ARG A 12 -4.02 -45.68 -11.52
CA ARG A 12 -2.82 -44.83 -11.38
C ARG A 12 -2.13 -45.02 -10.00
N ASP A 13 -1.48 -46.16 -9.82
CA ASP A 13 -0.29 -46.29 -8.97
C ASP A 13 0.94 -45.91 -9.80
N VAL A 14 1.20 -44.61 -9.99
CA VAL A 14 2.52 -44.09 -10.38
C VAL A 14 2.59 -42.65 -9.86
N PHE A 15 3.68 -42.35 -9.13
CA PHE A 15 4.07 -41.04 -8.56
C PHE A 15 3.68 -40.79 -7.10
N ASP A 16 4.15 -41.67 -6.20
CA ASP A 16 4.64 -41.24 -4.88
C ASP A 16 6.01 -40.55 -5.02
N TRP A 17 6.00 -39.35 -5.62
CA TRP A 17 7.13 -38.45 -5.53
C TRP A 17 6.77 -37.41 -4.47
N LYS A 18 7.19 -37.68 -3.22
CA LYS A 18 7.47 -36.61 -2.26
C LYS A 18 8.60 -35.77 -2.85
N ILE A 19 8.25 -34.66 -3.51
CA ILE A 19 9.17 -33.52 -3.54
C ILE A 19 9.30 -33.16 -2.06
N PRO A 20 10.47 -33.21 -1.40
CA PRO A 20 10.64 -32.45 -0.17
C PRO A 20 10.34 -31.02 -0.59
N GLY A 21 9.12 -30.58 -0.27
CA GLY A 21 8.66 -29.25 -0.57
C GLY A 21 9.73 -28.34 0.00
N THR A 22 10.56 -27.80 -0.89
CA THR A 22 11.29 -26.58 -0.67
C THR A 22 10.29 -25.71 0.04
N ALA A 23 10.54 -25.38 1.31
CA ALA A 23 9.85 -24.30 1.97
C ALA A 23 9.80 -23.20 0.92
N SER A 24 8.62 -22.91 0.39
CA SER A 24 8.45 -21.68 -0.34
C SER A 24 8.83 -20.66 0.69
N GLU A 25 10.06 -20.14 0.61
CA GLU A 25 10.36 -18.85 1.18
C GLU A 25 9.24 -17.98 0.65
N ASP A 26 8.28 -17.72 1.53
CA ASP A 26 7.22 -16.77 1.36
C ASP A 26 7.96 -15.49 1.02
N ARG A 27 8.12 -15.21 -0.28
CA ARG A 27 8.65 -13.94 -0.74
C ARG A 27 7.57 -12.94 -0.39
N GLN A 28 7.55 -12.49 0.86
CA GLN A 28 6.61 -11.50 1.35
C GLN A 28 6.66 -10.34 0.39
N LYS A 29 5.56 -10.15 -0.33
CA LYS A 29 5.36 -9.01 -1.21
C LYS A 29 4.82 -7.86 -0.36
N ILE A 30 4.97 -6.63 -0.86
CA ILE A 30 4.28 -5.50 -0.26
C ILE A 30 2.77 -5.74 -0.36
N GLN A 31 2.05 -5.50 0.73
CA GLN A 31 0.60 -5.56 0.81
C GLN A 31 0.09 -4.30 1.53
N ILE A 32 -1.11 -3.87 1.14
CA ILE A 32 -1.86 -2.81 1.78
C ILE A 32 -3.12 -3.45 2.34
N ASP A 33 -3.37 -3.28 3.63
CA ASP A 33 -4.60 -3.74 4.26
C ASP A 33 -5.75 -2.84 3.79
N VAL A 34 -6.84 -3.46 3.36
CA VAL A 34 -8.04 -2.72 2.96
C VAL A 34 -8.71 -2.18 4.22
N PRO A 35 -9.06 -0.88 4.30
CA PRO A 35 -9.83 -0.34 5.42
C PRO A 35 -11.16 -1.07 5.56
N GLU A 36 -11.55 -1.46 6.76
CA GLU A 36 -12.79 -2.23 7.02
C GLU A 36 -14.05 -1.51 6.51
N SER A 37 -14.08 -0.18 6.60
CA SER A 37 -15.17 0.66 6.10
C SER A 37 -15.18 0.82 4.57
N GLY A 38 -14.10 0.43 3.88
CA GLY A 38 -13.87 0.72 2.47
C GLY A 38 -13.61 2.21 2.16
N THR A 39 -13.58 3.06 3.20
CA THR A 39 -13.40 4.51 3.11
C THR A 39 -12.29 4.99 4.03
N LEU A 40 -11.74 6.18 3.74
CA LEU A 40 -10.74 6.85 4.57
C LEU A 40 -11.22 8.24 4.98
N SER A 41 -10.98 8.59 6.24
CA SER A 41 -11.03 9.97 6.69
C SER A 41 -9.93 10.81 6.02
N ARG A 42 -10.07 12.14 6.10
CA ARG A 42 -9.11 13.10 5.56
C ARG A 42 -7.72 12.89 6.14
N CYS A 43 -7.59 12.76 7.46
CA CYS A 43 -6.38 12.22 8.05
C CYS A 43 -6.59 10.73 8.29
N ALA A 44 -5.77 9.87 7.67
CA ALA A 44 -5.89 8.44 7.85
C ALA A 44 -4.54 7.75 7.98
N THR A 45 -4.53 6.67 8.74
CA THR A 45 -3.41 5.74 8.85
C THR A 45 -3.72 4.50 8.03
N LEU A 46 -2.90 4.22 7.03
CA LEU A 46 -2.91 2.96 6.30
C LEU A 46 -1.87 2.00 6.89
N ARG A 47 -2.16 0.71 6.75
CA ARG A 47 -1.38 -0.39 7.31
C ARG A 47 -1.16 -1.47 6.28
N GLY A 48 -0.19 -2.35 6.51
CA GLY A 48 0.04 -3.51 5.66
C GLY A 48 1.24 -4.33 6.10
N SER A 49 1.74 -5.13 5.17
CA SER A 49 2.96 -5.92 5.32
C SER A 49 3.96 -5.62 4.20
N ALA A 50 5.26 -5.70 4.48
CA ALA A 50 6.31 -5.54 3.48
C ALA A 50 7.62 -6.19 3.97
N PRO A 51 8.46 -6.72 3.07
CA PRO A 51 9.77 -7.23 3.44
C PRO A 51 10.71 -6.08 3.83
N ARG A 52 11.44 -6.23 4.93
CA ARG A 52 12.53 -5.32 5.30
C ARG A 52 13.76 -5.62 4.45
N ILE A 53 14.04 -4.77 3.47
CA ILE A 53 15.20 -4.89 2.58
C ILE A 53 16.29 -3.91 3.02
N LYS A 54 17.50 -4.41 3.33
CA LYS A 54 18.65 -3.57 3.72
C LYS A 54 18.94 -2.53 2.63
N GLY A 55 19.15 -1.27 3.05
CA GLY A 55 19.44 -0.16 2.14
C GLY A 55 18.22 0.39 1.40
N LYS A 56 17.01 -0.12 1.68
CA LYS A 56 15.76 0.42 1.14
C LYS A 56 14.85 0.93 2.26
N THR A 57 14.00 1.89 1.89
CA THR A 57 12.99 2.47 2.76
C THR A 57 11.63 2.31 2.12
N LEU A 58 10.60 2.15 2.96
CA LEU A 58 9.23 1.97 2.53
C LEU A 58 8.51 3.31 2.51
N TRP A 59 7.83 3.57 1.40
CA TRP A 59 7.09 4.80 1.19
C TRP A 59 5.67 4.50 0.71
N MET A 60 4.76 5.35 1.13
CA MET A 60 3.41 5.44 0.60
C MET A 60 3.34 6.70 -0.27
N ALA A 61 2.66 6.61 -1.40
CA ALA A 61 2.19 7.76 -2.15
C ALA A 61 0.70 7.65 -2.40
N HIS A 62 0.02 8.79 -2.47
CA HIS A 62 -1.38 8.83 -2.89
C HIS A 62 -1.66 9.97 -3.85
N ILE A 63 -2.59 9.74 -4.77
CA ILE A 63 -2.96 10.67 -5.83
C ILE A 63 -4.49 10.74 -5.94
N SER A 64 -5.03 11.97 -5.99
CA SER A 64 -6.42 12.23 -6.35
C SER A 64 -6.61 12.17 -7.87
N PRO A 65 -7.85 12.02 -8.38
CA PRO A 65 -8.09 11.99 -9.82
C PRO A 65 -7.56 13.29 -10.47
N GLY A 66 -6.64 13.18 -11.43
CA GLY A 66 -6.00 14.32 -12.10
C GLY A 66 -4.99 15.09 -11.25
N GLY A 67 -4.67 14.59 -10.05
CA GLY A 67 -3.77 15.23 -9.11
C GLY A 67 -2.29 14.91 -9.30
N LYS A 68 -1.50 15.25 -8.29
CA LYS A 68 -0.09 14.88 -8.14
C LYS A 68 0.06 13.88 -6.99
N TYR A 69 1.16 13.13 -6.97
CA TYR A 69 1.50 12.24 -5.87
C TYR A 69 1.95 13.03 -4.65
N ASN A 70 1.29 12.78 -3.52
CA ASN A 70 1.72 13.15 -2.19
C ASN A 70 2.44 11.96 -1.58
N PHE A 71 3.47 12.19 -0.76
CA PHE A 71 4.32 11.13 -0.22
C PHE A 71 4.34 11.15 1.31
N ALA A 72 4.20 9.97 1.89
CA ALA A 72 4.42 9.72 3.30
C ALA A 72 5.41 8.56 3.48
N GLN A 73 6.37 8.75 4.37
CA GLN A 73 7.25 7.66 4.76
C GLN A 73 6.48 6.68 5.63
N ALA A 74 6.59 5.38 5.32
CA ALA A 74 6.00 4.34 6.15
C ALA A 74 6.97 3.96 7.28
N THR A 75 6.40 3.74 8.46
CA THR A 75 7.11 3.21 9.62
C THR A 75 6.92 1.71 9.66
N TYR A 76 8.01 0.95 9.71
CA TYR A 76 7.93 -0.47 9.97
C TYR A 76 7.70 -0.74 11.45
N GLU A 77 6.77 -1.64 11.72
CA GLU A 77 6.53 -2.27 13.02
C GLU A 77 7.30 -3.60 13.09
N ASP A 78 7.22 -4.27 14.24
CA ASP A 78 7.74 -5.62 14.39
C ASP A 78 7.04 -6.58 13.41
N ASN A 79 7.74 -7.65 13.02
CA ASN A 79 7.21 -8.72 12.17
C ASN A 79 6.92 -8.33 10.70
N GLY A 80 7.52 -7.25 10.20
CA GLY A 80 7.36 -6.82 8.80
C GLY A 80 6.04 -6.12 8.50
N ARG A 81 5.29 -5.77 9.54
CA ARG A 81 4.12 -4.88 9.44
C ARG A 81 4.59 -3.43 9.23
N TRP A 82 3.75 -2.61 8.64
CA TRP A 82 4.02 -1.18 8.48
C TRP A 82 2.76 -0.35 8.66
N HIS A 83 2.94 0.93 8.98
CA HIS A 83 1.89 1.94 8.91
C HIS A 83 2.40 3.25 8.31
N ALA A 84 1.52 4.01 7.67
CA ALA A 84 1.80 5.35 7.19
C ALA A 84 0.57 6.24 7.41
N THR A 85 0.79 7.44 7.94
CA THR A 85 -0.28 8.42 8.18
C THR A 85 -0.10 9.60 7.25
N ASP A 86 -1.16 9.97 6.52
CA ASP A 86 -1.15 11.12 5.62
C ASP A 86 -2.54 11.77 5.47
N THR A 87 -2.56 12.97 4.88
CA THR A 87 -3.77 13.73 4.58
C THR A 87 -4.25 13.46 3.15
N PHE A 88 -5.38 12.79 3.01
CA PHE A 88 -6.03 12.47 1.75
C PHE A 88 -6.85 13.65 1.22
N GLY A 89 -6.19 14.54 0.48
CA GLY A 89 -6.82 15.63 -0.26
C GLY A 89 -7.37 16.79 0.58
N SER A 90 -8.11 17.65 -0.08
CA SER A 90 -8.70 18.90 0.41
C SER A 90 -10.18 18.76 0.75
N GLU A 91 -10.79 19.72 1.44
CA GLU A 91 -12.24 19.68 1.78
C GLU A 91 -13.18 19.44 0.59
N SER A 92 -12.77 19.81 -0.63
CA SER A 92 -13.57 19.55 -1.84
C SER A 92 -13.47 18.10 -2.36
N ASP A 93 -12.53 17.30 -1.85
CA ASP A 93 -12.26 15.95 -2.36
C ASP A 93 -13.07 14.84 -1.66
N VAL A 94 -14.15 15.21 -0.96
CA VAL A 94 -15.07 14.23 -0.36
C VAL A 94 -15.66 13.29 -1.41
N ASN A 95 -15.81 12.01 -1.07
CA ASN A 95 -16.26 10.94 -1.98
C ASN A 95 -15.39 10.73 -3.22
N GLN A 96 -14.20 11.34 -3.31
CA GLN A 96 -13.27 11.11 -4.41
C GLN A 96 -12.48 9.82 -4.20
N ARG A 97 -12.12 9.18 -5.33
CA ARG A 97 -11.28 7.98 -5.34
C ARG A 97 -9.81 8.36 -5.38
N PHE A 98 -9.06 7.90 -4.39
CA PHE A 98 -7.62 8.04 -4.33
C PHE A 98 -6.97 6.72 -4.71
N ARG A 99 -5.92 6.80 -5.53
CA ARG A 99 -5.02 5.67 -5.70
C ARG A 99 -3.92 5.81 -4.66
N VAL A 100 -3.75 4.77 -3.85
CA VAL A 100 -2.63 4.62 -2.92
C VAL A 100 -1.65 3.64 -3.52
N VAL A 101 -0.37 3.96 -3.40
CA VAL A 101 0.74 3.16 -3.88
C VAL A 101 1.75 3.01 -2.75
N VAL A 102 2.23 1.80 -2.50
CA VAL A 102 3.29 1.53 -1.53
C VAL A 102 4.46 0.86 -2.25
N PHE A 103 5.66 1.37 -2.00
CA PHE A 103 6.86 0.98 -2.75
C PHE A 103 8.12 1.14 -1.92
N LEU A 104 9.18 0.44 -2.34
CA LEU A 104 10.52 0.54 -1.76
C LEU A 104 11.44 1.37 -2.65
N VAL A 105 12.19 2.30 -2.06
CA VAL A 105 13.25 3.07 -2.72
C VAL A 105 14.58 2.95 -2.00
N ALA A 106 15.66 3.21 -2.73
CA ALA A 106 17.00 3.33 -2.15
C ALA A 106 17.07 4.50 -1.16
N GLN A 107 18.06 4.46 -0.25
CA GLN A 107 18.21 5.45 0.81
C GLN A 107 18.42 6.88 0.28
N GLU A 108 19.12 7.03 -0.84
CA GLU A 108 19.37 8.32 -1.48
C GLU A 108 18.07 8.97 -1.96
N THR A 109 17.21 8.18 -2.62
CA THR A 109 15.87 8.60 -3.03
C THR A 109 14.99 8.90 -1.81
N SER A 110 15.11 8.12 -0.74
CA SER A 110 14.38 8.39 0.51
C SER A 110 14.74 9.76 1.08
N SER A 111 16.03 10.11 1.13
CA SER A 111 16.49 11.39 1.65
C SER A 111 15.91 12.57 0.85
N PHE A 112 15.86 12.42 -0.48
CA PHE A 112 15.21 13.39 -1.36
C PHE A 112 13.71 13.54 -1.06
N LEU A 113 12.97 12.42 -0.95
CA LEU A 113 11.54 12.44 -0.61
C LEU A 113 11.28 13.04 0.77
N THR A 114 12.14 12.77 1.75
CA THR A 114 12.06 13.38 3.08
C THR A 114 12.24 14.89 3.02
N GLY A 115 13.15 15.40 2.17
CA GLY A 115 13.30 16.83 1.93
C GLY A 115 12.02 17.47 1.36
N ILE A 116 11.38 16.82 0.39
CA ILE A 116 10.09 17.26 -0.17
C ILE A 116 9.01 17.30 0.91
N ARG A 117 8.90 16.23 1.72
CA ARG A 117 7.91 16.15 2.81
C ARG A 117 8.18 17.18 3.91
N GLY A 118 9.44 17.39 4.28
CA GLY A 118 9.85 18.36 5.30
C GLY A 118 9.43 19.77 4.94
N ALA A 119 9.59 20.17 3.67
CA ALA A 119 9.11 21.46 3.18
C ALA A 119 7.57 21.62 3.23
N SER A 120 6.84 20.50 3.27
CA SER A 120 5.39 20.50 3.47
C SER A 120 4.97 20.55 4.95
N ALA A 121 5.85 20.22 5.89
CA ALA A 121 5.52 20.18 7.32
C ALA A 121 5.43 21.59 7.96
N ASP A 122 5.84 22.64 7.24
CA ASP A 122 5.80 24.05 7.67
C ASP A 122 4.37 24.66 7.70
N GLY A 123 3.36 23.86 8.03
CA GLY A 123 1.96 24.28 8.11
C GLY A 123 1.28 24.53 6.76
N LYS A 124 1.94 24.18 5.65
CA LYS A 124 1.37 24.30 4.29
C LYS A 124 0.73 22.99 3.86
N PRO A 125 -0.38 23.02 3.09
CA PRO A 125 -1.03 21.80 2.63
C PRO A 125 -0.08 20.99 1.73
N SER A 126 -0.08 19.66 1.89
CA SER A 126 0.77 18.71 1.14
C SER A 126 0.69 18.85 -0.39
N SER A 127 -0.34 19.53 -0.88
CA SER A 127 -0.53 19.91 -2.27
C SER A 127 0.59 20.77 -2.88
N GLU A 128 1.33 21.55 -2.07
CA GLU A 128 2.40 22.42 -2.59
C GLU A 128 3.67 21.66 -3.00
N TYR A 129 3.93 20.49 -2.41
CA TYR A 129 5.13 19.69 -2.65
C TYR A 129 4.77 18.25 -3.07
N SER A 130 4.30 18.15 -4.31
CA SER A 130 3.78 16.92 -4.89
C SER A 130 4.44 16.63 -6.25
N ALA A 131 4.62 15.36 -6.60
CA ALA A 131 5.30 14.95 -7.83
C ALA A 131 4.31 14.48 -8.91
N GLN A 132 4.65 14.69 -10.18
CA GLN A 132 3.85 14.18 -11.30
C GLN A 132 3.99 12.65 -11.48
N ALA A 133 5.05 12.07 -10.94
CA ALA A 133 5.36 10.65 -11.06
C ALA A 133 5.96 10.10 -9.76
N LEU A 134 5.92 8.79 -9.62
CA LEU A 134 6.69 8.07 -8.61
C LEU A 134 8.19 8.21 -8.90
N PRO A 135 9.05 8.16 -7.88
CA PRO A 135 10.49 8.25 -8.07
C PRO A 135 11.02 7.10 -8.95
N PRO A 136 12.04 7.36 -9.79
CA PRO A 136 12.67 6.31 -10.57
C PRO A 136 13.28 5.24 -9.64
N GLY A 137 13.17 3.97 -10.04
CA GLY A 137 13.68 2.86 -9.24
C GLY A 137 12.82 2.48 -8.04
N ALA A 138 11.58 2.98 -7.93
CA ALA A 138 10.57 2.40 -7.05
C ALA A 138 10.39 0.90 -7.37
N THR A 139 10.63 0.05 -6.37
CA THR A 139 10.59 -1.41 -6.52
C THR A 139 9.46 -2.01 -5.69
N HIS A 140 8.90 -3.12 -6.19
CA HIS A 140 7.84 -3.90 -5.54
C HIS A 140 6.61 -3.05 -5.16
N GLU A 141 5.84 -2.64 -6.17
CA GLU A 141 4.64 -1.83 -5.97
C GLU A 141 3.44 -2.66 -5.49
N ALA A 142 2.75 -2.19 -4.45
CA ALA A 142 1.36 -2.54 -4.18
C ALA A 142 0.49 -1.30 -4.37
N SER A 143 -0.74 -1.48 -4.88
CA SER A 143 -1.67 -0.36 -5.03
C SER A 143 -3.08 -0.73 -4.58
N LEU A 144 -3.79 0.26 -4.05
CA LEU A 144 -5.15 0.13 -3.56
C LEU A 144 -5.94 1.39 -3.97
N MET A 145 -7.18 1.18 -4.40
CA MET A 145 -8.13 2.28 -4.56
C MET A 145 -8.93 2.44 -3.27
N VAL A 146 -8.98 3.66 -2.76
CA VAL A 146 -9.74 4.02 -1.56
C VAL A 146 -10.62 5.22 -1.84
N ILE A 147 -11.76 5.30 -1.15
CA ILE A 147 -12.66 6.45 -1.26
C ILE A 147 -12.44 7.32 -0.03
N ARG A 148 -12.22 8.62 -0.22
CA ARG A 148 -12.32 9.54 0.91
C ARG A 148 -13.77 9.63 1.35
N ASP A 149 -14.01 9.52 2.64
CA ASP A 149 -15.34 9.60 3.20
C ASP A 149 -16.05 10.93 2.84
N GLY A 150 -17.37 10.93 3.01
CA GLY A 150 -18.22 12.09 2.71
C GLY A 150 -18.13 13.22 3.74
N THR A 151 -17.28 13.09 4.77
CA THR A 151 -17.30 13.97 5.94
C THR A 151 -16.49 15.23 5.66
N ARG A 152 -17.16 16.38 5.76
CA ARG A 152 -16.52 17.71 5.68
C ARG A 152 -16.08 18.18 7.06
N GLY A 153 -15.14 19.12 7.09
CA GLY A 153 -14.59 19.70 8.30
C GLY A 153 -13.62 18.78 9.04
N GLN A 154 -13.15 17.70 8.40
CA GLN A 154 -12.17 16.83 9.03
C GLN A 154 -10.80 17.51 9.05
N PRO A 155 -10.06 17.41 10.16
CA PRO A 155 -8.76 18.03 10.27
C PRO A 155 -7.75 17.36 9.34
N HIS A 156 -6.74 18.14 8.94
CA HIS A 156 -5.52 17.59 8.36
C HIS A 156 -4.71 16.87 9.44
N CYS A 157 -3.85 15.91 9.07
CA CYS A 157 -3.03 15.22 10.08
C CYS A 157 -2.12 16.15 10.87
N GLY A 158 -1.65 17.25 10.28
CA GLY A 158 -0.86 18.27 10.99
C GLY A 158 -1.65 19.11 12.00
N GLN A 159 -2.98 19.02 12.01
CA GLN A 159 -3.85 19.74 12.95
C GLN A 159 -4.31 18.87 14.13
N LEU A 160 -3.98 17.57 14.12
CA LEU A 160 -4.30 16.63 15.19
C LEU A 160 -3.27 16.64 16.34
N GLY A 161 -2.34 17.60 16.35
CA GLY A 161 -1.28 17.71 17.35
C GLY A 161 -0.84 19.15 17.66
N THR A 162 -1.53 19.77 18.63
CA THR A 162 -0.91 20.29 19.87
C THR A 162 -1.62 19.64 21.05
#